data_AF-A0A2P0B478-F1
#
_entry.id   AF-A0A2P0B478-F1
#
_cell.length_a   1.000
_cell.length_b   1.000
_cell.length_c   1.000
_cell.angle_alpha   90.00
_cell.angle_beta   90.00
_cell.angle_gamma   90.00
#
_symmetry.space_group_name_H-M   'P 1'
#
loop_
_entity.id
_entity.type
_entity.pdbx_description
1 polymer ?
#
loop_
_entity_poly.entity_id
_entity_poly.type
_entity_poly.pdbx_seq_one_letter_code
_entity_poly.pdbx_strand_id
1 'polypeptide(L)'
;MKFTTRMGLAGVLGASALALAACGDSNDASDEVVAEDVEVVADDAMSGVADEPIEDDSAMPEAPPPAPASEGPTAEERAEADREKMQSDAEAAEAAAADIQAELQNMQTEN
;
A
#
# COMPACT_ATOMS: atom_id res chain seq x y z
N MET A 1 -62.82 4.55 -45.79
CA MET A 1 -62.50 4.75 -44.35
C MET A 1 -61.46 3.69 -44.01
N LYS A 2 -60.14 3.93 -43.90
CA LYS A 2 -59.37 4.94 -43.16
C LYS A 2 -59.78 5.01 -41.69
N PHE A 3 -58.77 4.89 -40.81
CA PHE A 3 -58.77 4.85 -39.33
C PHE A 3 -59.17 3.48 -38.77
N THR A 4 -58.27 2.64 -38.27
CA THR A 4 -57.63 2.85 -36.96
C THR A 4 -56.62 1.71 -36.68
N THR A 5 -55.38 1.82 -37.16
CA THR A 5 -54.27 0.88 -36.85
C THR A 5 -53.40 1.36 -35.68
N ARG A 6 -53.86 2.26 -34.81
CA ARG A 6 -53.01 2.83 -33.74
C ARG A 6 -53.79 3.12 -32.46
N MET A 7 -54.29 2.09 -31.80
CA MET A 7 -54.88 2.26 -30.46
C MET A 7 -54.78 1.00 -29.60
N GLY A 8 -53.67 0.27 -29.71
CA GLY A 8 -53.37 -0.91 -28.90
C GLY A 8 -52.01 -0.89 -28.21
N LEU A 9 -51.28 0.23 -28.31
CA LEU A 9 -49.92 0.36 -27.74
C LEU A 9 -49.78 1.61 -26.84
N ALA A 10 -50.90 2.09 -26.28
CA ALA A 10 -50.92 3.22 -25.35
C ALA A 10 -51.53 2.84 -23.98
N GLY A 11 -51.82 1.55 -23.74
CA GLY A 11 -52.42 1.07 -22.50
C GLY A 11 -51.43 0.52 -21.46
N VAL A 12 -50.17 0.27 -21.83
CA VAL A 12 -49.17 -0.36 -20.93
C VAL A 12 -48.31 0.66 -20.19
N LEU A 13 -48.26 1.92 -20.64
CA LEU A 13 -47.45 2.97 -19.99
C LEU A 13 -48.17 3.70 -18.83
N GLY A 14 -49.47 3.43 -18.62
CA GLY A 14 -50.28 4.13 -17.60
C GLY A 14 -50.30 3.45 -16.23
N ALA A 15 -50.04 2.14 -16.15
CA ALA A 15 -50.05 1.41 -14.88
C ALA A 15 -48.75 1.58 -14.08
N SER A 16 -47.63 1.88 -14.76
CA SER A 16 -46.34 2.10 -14.10
C SER A 16 -46.25 3.46 -13.41
N ALA A 17 -47.08 4.44 -13.78
CA ALA A 17 -47.07 5.77 -13.16
C ALA A 17 -47.86 5.83 -11.85
N LEU A 18 -48.95 5.06 -11.71
CA LEU A 18 -49.71 5.01 -10.45
C LEU A 18 -49.01 4.21 -9.35
N ALA A 19 -48.14 3.26 -9.71
CA ALA A 19 -47.33 2.52 -8.74
C ALA A 19 -46.18 3.38 -8.16
N LEU A 20 -45.63 4.34 -8.93
CA LEU A 20 -44.67 5.32 -8.42
C LEU A 20 -45.34 6.51 -7.72
N ALA A 21 -46.59 6.87 -8.05
CA ALA A 21 -47.31 7.93 -7.34
C ALA A 21 -47.76 7.52 -5.92
N ALA A 22 -47.88 6.22 -5.65
CA ALA A 22 -48.10 5.69 -4.30
C ALA A 22 -46.79 5.38 -3.54
N CYS A 23 -45.64 5.48 -4.21
CA CYS A 23 -44.29 5.28 -3.63
C CYS A 23 -43.38 6.49 -3.86
N GLY A 24 -43.97 7.65 -4.11
CA GLY A 24 -43.30 8.86 -4.59
C GLY A 24 -44.18 10.09 -4.47
N ASP A 25 -45.08 10.10 -3.48
CA ASP A 25 -45.61 11.36 -2.98
C ASP A 25 -44.41 12.11 -2.38
N SER A 26 -44.11 13.30 -2.90
CA SER A 26 -42.95 14.10 -2.48
C SER A 26 -43.14 14.76 -1.12
N ASN A 27 -44.03 14.20 -0.30
CA ASN A 27 -44.15 14.53 1.11
C ASN A 27 -42.96 13.87 1.81
N ASP A 28 -41.93 14.67 2.07
CA ASP A 28 -40.76 14.24 2.81
C ASP A 28 -41.21 13.84 4.21
N ALA A 29 -41.24 12.54 4.47
CA ALA A 29 -41.72 11.99 5.74
C ALA A 29 -40.91 12.45 6.96
N SER A 30 -39.79 13.14 6.73
CA SER A 30 -38.91 13.66 7.77
C SER A 30 -39.37 15.02 8.32
N ASP A 31 -40.25 15.77 7.65
CA ASP A 31 -40.74 17.08 8.13
C ASP A 31 -41.93 16.97 9.11
N GLU A 32 -42.82 15.99 8.94
CA GLU A 32 -43.94 15.76 9.88
C GLU A 32 -43.64 14.80 11.02
N VAL A 33 -42.58 13.99 10.91
CA VAL A 33 -42.12 13.09 11.96
C VAL A 33 -40.79 13.60 12.49
N VAL A 34 -40.84 14.27 13.65
CA VAL A 34 -39.62 14.47 14.45
C VAL A 34 -39.15 13.08 14.86
N ALA A 35 -38.07 12.59 14.25
CA ALA A 35 -37.42 11.36 14.67
C ALA A 35 -37.01 11.54 16.13
N GLU A 36 -37.62 10.78 17.03
CA GLU A 36 -37.16 10.74 18.42
C GLU A 36 -35.78 10.08 18.42
N ASP A 37 -34.77 10.80 18.91
CA ASP A 37 -33.46 10.22 19.17
C ASP A 37 -33.64 9.16 20.26
N VAL A 38 -33.45 7.89 19.89
CA VAL A 38 -33.41 6.79 20.86
C VAL A 38 -32.05 6.83 21.53
N GLU A 39 -31.97 7.59 22.61
CA GLU A 39 -30.80 7.70 23.47
C GLU A 39 -30.59 6.39 24.24
N VAL A 40 -29.82 5.49 23.66
CA VAL A 40 -29.32 4.29 24.34
C VAL A 40 -27.91 4.55 24.85
N VAL A 41 -27.66 4.23 26.12
CA VAL A 41 -26.30 4.31 26.68
C VAL A 41 -25.43 3.32 25.89
N ALA A 42 -24.23 3.74 25.47
CA ALA A 42 -23.36 2.91 24.62
C ALA A 42 -23.11 1.50 25.19
N ASP A 43 -23.09 1.37 26.52
CA ASP A 43 -22.96 0.09 27.23
C ASP A 43 -24.17 -0.83 27.01
N ASP A 44 -25.38 -0.28 27.03
CA ASP A 44 -26.63 -1.01 26.78
C ASP A 44 -26.73 -1.45 25.30
N ALA A 45 -26.26 -0.61 24.38
CA ALA A 45 -26.18 -0.94 22.94
C ALA A 45 -25.19 -2.08 22.65
N MET A 46 -24.11 -2.18 23.42
CA MET A 46 -23.08 -3.22 23.28
C MET A 46 -23.37 -4.47 24.14
N SER A 47 -24.40 -4.46 24.99
CA SER A 47 -24.69 -5.52 25.94
C SER A 47 -24.92 -6.92 25.31
N GLY A 48 -25.33 -6.96 24.05
CA GLY A 48 -25.54 -8.19 23.28
C GLY A 48 -24.31 -8.66 22.49
N VAL A 49 -23.22 -7.90 22.46
CA VAL A 49 -22.00 -8.21 21.71
C VAL A 49 -20.96 -8.75 22.69
N ALA A 50 -21.09 -10.03 23.03
CA ALA A 50 -20.18 -10.71 23.94
C ALA A 50 -19.07 -11.50 23.24
N ASP A 51 -19.28 -11.87 21.98
CA ASP A 51 -18.37 -12.74 21.23
C ASP A 51 -17.34 -11.94 20.44
N GLU A 52 -16.10 -12.41 20.47
CA GLU A 52 -15.05 -11.90 19.59
C GLU A 52 -15.34 -12.29 18.13
N PRO A 53 -14.95 -11.45 17.15
CA PRO A 53 -15.04 -11.80 15.75
C PRO A 53 -14.32 -13.13 15.47
N ILE A 54 -14.97 -14.03 14.72
CA ILE A 54 -14.37 -15.29 14.30
C ILE A 54 -13.33 -15.00 13.22
N GLU A 55 -12.14 -15.58 13.38
CA GLU A 55 -11.08 -15.51 12.38
C GLU A 55 -11.50 -16.22 11.07
N ASP A 56 -11.40 -15.52 9.95
CA ASP A 56 -11.64 -16.08 8.62
C ASP A 56 -10.30 -16.42 7.96
N ASP A 57 -9.88 -17.68 8.12
CA ASP A 57 -8.66 -18.22 7.50
C ASP A 57 -8.67 -18.07 5.96
N SER A 58 -9.85 -17.99 5.34
CA SER A 58 -9.99 -17.85 3.88
C SER A 58 -9.81 -16.40 3.42
N ALA A 59 -9.91 -15.43 4.32
CA ALA A 59 -9.61 -14.03 4.07
C ALA A 59 -8.12 -13.69 4.24
N MET A 60 -7.31 -14.64 4.74
CA MET A 60 -5.86 -14.46 4.82
C MET A 60 -5.27 -14.40 3.39
N PRO A 61 -4.57 -13.32 3.02
CA PRO A 61 -3.87 -13.28 1.75
C PRO A 61 -2.79 -14.37 1.72
N GLU A 62 -2.66 -15.05 0.58
CA GLU A 62 -1.59 -16.03 0.39
C GLU A 62 -0.23 -15.38 0.64
N ALA A 63 0.65 -16.08 1.37
CA ALA A 63 1.94 -15.56 1.73
C ALA A 63 2.73 -15.17 0.46
N PRO A 64 3.34 -13.98 0.41
CA PRO A 64 4.11 -13.58 -0.75
C PRO A 64 5.26 -14.58 -0.96
N PRO A 65 5.65 -14.84 -2.23
CA PRO A 65 6.77 -15.71 -2.52
C PRO A 65 8.04 -15.19 -1.81
N PRO A 66 8.97 -16.10 -1.44
CA PRO A 66 10.22 -15.69 -0.81
C PRO A 66 10.96 -14.70 -1.70
N ALA A 67 11.49 -13.63 -1.10
CA ALA A 67 12.31 -12.66 -1.81
C ALA A 67 13.49 -13.36 -2.48
N PRO A 68 13.91 -12.93 -3.69
CA PRO A 68 15.10 -13.47 -4.32
C PRO A 68 16.30 -13.25 -3.41
N ALA A 69 17.16 -14.27 -3.31
CA ALA A 69 18.42 -14.12 -2.58
C ALA A 69 19.24 -13.01 -3.25
N SER A 70 19.74 -12.07 -2.43
CA SER A 70 20.62 -11.02 -2.93
C SER A 70 21.93 -11.67 -3.40
N GLU A 71 22.20 -11.60 -4.70
CA GLU A 71 23.45 -12.10 -5.27
C GLU A 71 24.58 -11.18 -4.80
N GLY A 72 25.50 -11.74 -4.01
CA GLY A 72 26.70 -11.02 -3.57
C GLY A 72 27.63 -10.66 -4.74
N PRO A 73 28.73 -9.93 -4.48
CA PRO A 73 29.65 -9.50 -5.54
C PRO A 73 30.20 -10.70 -6.30
N THR A 74 30.24 -10.56 -7.62
CA THR A 74 30.76 -11.55 -8.55
C THR A 74 32.26 -11.81 -8.31
N ALA A 75 32.78 -12.88 -8.91
CA ALA A 75 34.20 -13.20 -8.82
C ALA A 75 35.06 -12.10 -9.48
N GLU A 76 34.63 -11.57 -10.63
CA GLU A 76 35.27 -10.43 -11.28
C GLU A 76 35.31 -9.18 -10.40
N GLU A 77 34.20 -8.79 -9.76
CA GLU A 77 34.15 -7.61 -8.89
C GLU A 77 35.09 -7.74 -7.69
N ARG A 78 35.19 -8.95 -7.12
CA ARG A 78 36.14 -9.22 -6.03
C ARG A 78 37.59 -9.12 -6.49
N ALA A 79 37.89 -9.67 -7.66
CA ALA A 79 39.23 -9.62 -8.23
C ALA A 79 39.66 -8.18 -8.58
N GLU A 80 38.73 -7.32 -8.99
CA GLU A 80 39.02 -5.90 -9.20
C GLU A 80 39.31 -5.17 -7.89
N ALA A 81 38.48 -5.37 -6.87
CA ALA A 81 38.69 -4.77 -5.55
C ALA A 81 40.03 -5.20 -4.92
N ASP A 82 40.43 -6.46 -5.10
CA ASP A 82 41.71 -6.96 -4.64
C ASP A 82 42.89 -6.28 -5.36
N ARG A 83 42.78 -6.05 -6.68
CA ARG A 83 43.80 -5.34 -7.46
C ARG A 83 43.95 -3.89 -7.04
N GLU A 84 42.84 -3.18 -6.86
CA GLU A 84 42.82 -1.79 -6.40
C GLU A 84 43.48 -1.68 -5.01
N LYS A 85 43.12 -2.59 -4.10
CA LYS A 85 43.73 -2.64 -2.77
C LYS A 85 45.24 -2.88 -2.83
N MET A 86 45.70 -3.82 -3.67
CA MET A 86 47.13 -4.10 -3.83
C MET A 86 47.90 -2.89 -4.37
N GLN A 87 47.32 -2.13 -5.31
CA GLN A 87 47.95 -0.90 -5.80
C GLN A 87 48.05 0.16 -4.71
N SER A 88 46.97 0.40 -3.96
CA SER A 88 46.96 1.36 -2.86
C SER A 88 47.96 0.98 -1.76
N ASP A 89 48.02 -0.31 -1.40
CA ASP A 89 48.97 -0.81 -0.41
C ASP A 89 50.43 -0.64 -0.88
N ALA A 90 50.70 -0.84 -2.18
CA ALA A 90 52.02 -0.65 -2.76
C ALA A 90 52.47 0.82 -2.74
N GLU A 91 51.58 1.74 -3.14
CA GLU A 91 51.85 3.19 -3.09
C GLU A 91 52.11 3.66 -1.65
N ALA A 92 51.32 3.18 -0.69
CA ALA A 92 51.51 3.50 0.73
C ALA A 92 52.84 2.96 1.26
N ALA A 93 53.24 1.75 0.86
CA ALA A 93 54.51 1.16 1.26
C ALA A 93 55.72 1.93 0.67
N GLU A 94 55.63 2.38 -0.58
CA GLU A 94 56.66 3.20 -1.21
C GLU A 94 56.81 4.55 -0.51
N ALA A 95 55.71 5.22 -0.20
CA ALA A 95 55.72 6.48 0.55
C ALA A 95 56.37 6.29 1.94
N ALA A 96 55.97 5.27 2.68
CA ALA A 96 56.55 4.95 3.98
C ALA A 96 58.05 4.63 3.88
N ALA A 97 58.48 3.91 2.83
CA ALA A 97 59.89 3.61 2.61
C ALA A 97 60.71 4.88 2.31
N ALA A 98 60.16 5.82 1.52
CA ALA A 98 60.79 7.09 1.23
C ALA A 98 60.96 7.95 2.49
N ASP A 99 59.94 8.01 3.34
CA ASP A 99 59.99 8.73 4.62
C ASP A 99 61.07 8.16 5.54
N ILE A 100 61.14 6.83 5.69
CA ILE A 100 62.17 6.16 6.51
C ILE A 100 63.58 6.45 5.96
N GLN A 101 63.77 6.44 4.64
CA GLN A 101 65.06 6.76 4.04
C GLN A 101 65.48 8.22 4.27
N ALA A 102 64.53 9.16 4.19
CA ALA A 102 64.79 10.57 4.47
C ALA A 102 65.20 10.77 5.94
N GLU A 103 64.53 10.10 6.87
CA GLU A 103 64.83 10.16 8.30
C GLU A 103 66.22 9.57 8.61
N LEU A 104 66.56 8.42 8.01
CA LEU A 104 67.88 7.81 8.13
C LEU A 104 69.00 8.72 7.60
N GLN A 105 68.77 9.41 6.48
CA GLN A 105 69.74 10.35 5.92
C GLN A 105 69.94 11.57 6.82
N ASN A 106 68.86 12.16 7.34
CA ASN A 106 68.96 13.26 8.30
C ASN A 106 69.80 12.86 9.53
N MET A 107 69.52 11.70 10.14
CA MET A 107 70.29 11.23 11.30
C MET A 107 71.78 10.98 10.99
N GLN A 108 72.12 10.61 9.76
CA GLN A 108 73.52 10.43 9.33
C GLN A 108 74.24 11.76 9.10
N THR A 109 73.54 12.81 8.70
CA THR A 109 74.10 14.16 8.53
C THR A 109 74.19 14.97 9.83
N GLU A 110 73.43 14.60 10.86
CA GLU A 110 73.40 15.28 12.16
C GLU A 110 74.35 14.69 13.21
N ASN A 111 75.09 13.61 12.89
CA ASN A 111 76.22 13.08 13.69
C ASN A 111 77.58 13.44 13.06
#